data_AF-A0A2K8JLY1-F1
#
_entry.id   AF-A0A2K8JLY1-F1
#
_cell.length_a   1.000
_cell.length_b   1.000
_cell.length_c   1.000
_cell.angle_alpha   90.00
_cell.angle_beta   90.00
_cell.angle_gamma   90.00
#
_symmetry.space_group_name_H-M   'P 1'
#
loop_
_entity.id
_entity.type
_entity.pdbx_description
1 polymer ?
#
loop_
_entity_poly.entity_id
_entity_poly.type
_entity_poly.pdbx_seq_one_letter_code
_entity_poly.pdbx_strand_id
1 'polypeptide(L)'
;MANTICILLVASLFVLSNAIPVNPGIVKGVIHKKSGETRGLVNAALGISVKSALDKATTDEQRTCIKALKAEVFQDANLQINQTTRALVTMAESHAAEMSNVTLDDVNKAVDAMFKNIKEQWLPEKIAEIQKC
;
A
#
# COMPACT_ATOMS: atom_id res chain seq x y z
N MET A 1 -16.30 -34.74 -7.44
CA MET A 1 -15.18 -34.10 -8.15
C MET A 1 -14.40 -33.28 -7.12
N ALA A 2 -13.40 -33.88 -6.47
CA ALA A 2 -12.74 -33.30 -5.29
C ALA A 2 -11.21 -33.59 -5.23
N ASN A 3 -10.59 -34.06 -6.32
CA ASN A 3 -9.31 -34.77 -6.22
C ASN A 3 -8.10 -34.15 -6.96
N THR A 4 -8.11 -32.87 -7.37
CA THR A 4 -7.03 -32.38 -8.27
C THR A 4 -6.33 -31.09 -7.87
N ILE A 5 -6.62 -30.48 -6.70
CA ILE A 5 -6.01 -29.19 -6.32
C ILE A 5 -4.91 -29.33 -5.26
N CYS A 6 -4.67 -30.53 -4.68
CA CYS A 6 -3.68 -30.72 -3.61
C CYS A 6 -2.26 -31.14 -4.05
N ILE A 7 -1.96 -31.31 -5.35
CA ILE A 7 -0.73 -32.02 -5.77
C ILE A 7 0.36 -31.13 -6.43
N LEU A 8 0.17 -29.81 -6.57
CA LEU A 8 1.23 -28.94 -7.10
C LEU A 8 1.91 -28.10 -6.02
N LEU A 9 2.27 -28.80 -4.94
CA LEU A 9 3.10 -28.31 -3.84
C LEU A 9 4.54 -28.87 -3.90
N VAL A 10 4.97 -29.55 -4.97
CA VAL A 10 6.26 -30.28 -4.96
C VAL A 10 6.95 -30.30 -6.33
N ALA A 11 7.50 -29.18 -6.83
CA ALA A 11 8.44 -29.27 -7.97
C ALA A 11 9.41 -28.08 -8.20
N SER A 12 9.55 -27.11 -7.29
CA SER A 12 10.61 -26.10 -7.42
C SER A 12 11.38 -25.88 -6.11
N LEU A 13 11.89 -26.99 -5.58
CA LEU A 13 13.11 -27.02 -4.77
C LEU A 13 14.29 -26.61 -5.67
N PHE A 14 14.57 -25.31 -5.82
CA PHE A 14 15.90 -24.81 -6.23
C PHE A 14 15.98 -23.30 -5.96
N VAL A 15 15.96 -22.90 -4.68
CA VAL A 15 17.00 -22.06 -4.09
C VAL A 15 16.98 -22.38 -2.60
N LEU A 16 18.02 -23.04 -2.09
CA LEU A 16 18.36 -23.06 -0.67
C LEU A 16 18.74 -21.63 -0.25
N SER A 17 17.75 -20.75 -0.16
CA SER A 17 17.89 -19.47 0.49
C SER A 17 17.42 -19.70 1.91
N ASN A 18 18.36 -19.72 2.85
CA ASN A 18 18.16 -19.87 4.29
C ASN A 18 16.78 -19.36 4.73
N ALA A 19 15.83 -20.28 4.92
CA ALA A 19 14.52 -19.96 5.49
C ALA A 19 14.74 -19.71 6.97
N ILE A 20 15.27 -18.53 7.29
CA ILE A 20 15.32 -18.04 8.65
C ILE A 20 13.86 -17.77 9.01
N PRO A 21 13.32 -18.42 10.06
CA PRO A 21 11.95 -18.19 10.48
C PRO A 21 11.75 -16.69 10.72
N VAL A 22 10.75 -16.12 10.05
CA VAL A 22 10.53 -14.67 10.11
C VAL A 22 9.89 -14.35 11.46
N ASN A 23 10.65 -13.68 12.33
CA ASN A 23 10.14 -13.18 13.59
C ASN A 23 9.06 -12.12 13.33
N PRO A 24 7.95 -12.08 14.10
CA PRO A 24 6.92 -11.03 14.02
C PRO A 24 7.47 -9.59 13.99
N GLY A 25 8.60 -9.32 14.65
CA GLY A 25 9.28 -8.02 14.60
C GLY A 25 9.80 -7.65 13.21
N ILE A 26 10.28 -8.63 12.43
CA ILE A 26 10.72 -8.42 11.04
C ILE A 26 9.53 -8.08 10.15
N VAL A 27 8.41 -8.80 10.31
CA VAL A 27 7.16 -8.55 9.56
C VAL A 27 6.65 -7.14 9.81
N LYS A 28 6.58 -6.71 11.08
CA LYS A 28 6.23 -5.33 11.44
C LYS A 28 7.17 -4.31 10.80
N GLY A 29 8.47 -4.58 10.79
CA GLY A 29 9.47 -3.76 10.13
C GLY A 29 9.19 -3.58 8.63
N VAL A 30 8.89 -4.67 7.92
CA VAL A 30 8.50 -4.64 6.50
C VAL A 30 7.23 -3.83 6.28
N ILE A 31 6.20 -4.03 7.10
CA ILE A 31 4.93 -3.30 7.01
C ILE A 31 5.16 -1.79 7.17
N HIS A 32 5.89 -1.36 8.21
CA HIS A 32 6.17 0.05 8.46
C HIS A 32 7.05 0.68 7.38
N LYS A 33 8.06 -0.04 6.89
CA LYS A 33 8.87 0.39 5.77
C LYS A 33 8.00 0.65 4.54
N LYS A 34 7.14 -0.31 4.17
CA LYS A 34 6.28 -0.15 2.99
C LYS A 34 5.23 0.94 3.15
N SER A 35 4.71 1.11 4.37
CA SER A 35 3.83 2.22 4.73
C SER A 35 4.51 3.58 4.50
N GLY A 36 5.76 3.72 4.92
CA GLY A 36 6.57 4.93 4.69
C GLY A 36 6.81 5.21 3.21
N GLU A 37 7.24 4.19 2.46
CA GLU A 37 7.47 4.29 1.00
C GLU A 37 6.19 4.69 0.25
N THR A 38 5.06 4.05 0.60
CA THR A 38 3.76 4.34 -0.04
C THR A 38 3.31 5.76 0.27
N ARG A 39 3.48 6.22 1.52
CA ARG A 39 3.17 7.60 1.91
C ARG A 39 4.00 8.61 1.14
N GLY A 40 5.31 8.36 0.99
CA GLY A 40 6.19 9.23 0.21
C GLY A 40 5.73 9.34 -1.23
N LEU A 41 5.44 8.22 -1.88
CA LEU A 41 4.99 8.17 -3.27
C LEU A 41 3.64 8.89 -3.46
N VAL A 42 2.64 8.55 -2.63
CA VAL A 42 1.29 9.11 -2.72
C VAL A 42 1.31 10.63 -2.50
N ASN A 43 2.01 11.10 -1.47
CA ASN A 43 2.10 12.53 -1.18
C ASN A 43 2.82 13.29 -2.30
N ALA A 44 3.87 12.72 -2.89
CA ALA A 44 4.56 13.32 -4.03
C ALA A 44 3.63 13.42 -5.25
N ALA A 45 2.92 12.34 -5.59
CA ALA A 45 2.00 12.32 -6.73
C ALA A 45 0.83 13.31 -6.55
N LEU A 46 0.21 13.34 -5.37
CA LEU A 46 -0.84 14.32 -5.04
C LEU A 46 -0.31 15.75 -5.09
N GLY A 47 0.90 16.00 -4.56
CA GLY A 47 1.53 17.31 -4.59
C GLY A 47 1.78 17.82 -6.01
N ILE A 48 2.26 16.95 -6.90
CA ILE A 48 2.44 17.25 -8.33
C ILE A 48 1.08 17.55 -8.99
N SER A 49 0.06 16.73 -8.71
CA SER A 49 -1.28 16.91 -9.29
C SER A 49 -1.92 18.23 -8.87
N VAL A 50 -1.90 18.54 -7.57
CA VAL A 50 -2.43 19.80 -7.02
C VAL A 50 -1.69 21.00 -7.61
N LYS A 51 -0.36 20.95 -7.71
CA LYS A 51 0.41 22.02 -8.33
C LYS A 51 0.02 22.23 -9.80
N SER A 52 -0.06 21.14 -10.57
CA SER A 52 -0.48 21.18 -11.97
C SER A 52 -1.89 21.75 -12.15
N ALA A 53 -2.83 21.39 -11.27
CA ALA A 53 -4.18 21.94 -11.28
C ALA A 53 -4.18 23.44 -10.96
N LEU A 54 -3.42 23.89 -9.96
CA LEU A 54 -3.30 25.30 -9.61
C LEU A 54 -2.67 26.12 -10.74
N ASP A 55 -1.66 25.58 -11.41
CA ASP A 55 -0.99 26.23 -12.54
C ASP A 55 -1.94 26.41 -13.75
N LYS A 56 -2.94 25.52 -13.90
CA LYS A 56 -3.97 25.59 -14.95
C LYS A 56 -5.20 26.41 -14.57
N ALA A 57 -5.40 26.70 -13.28
CA ALA A 57 -6.58 27.41 -12.80
C ALA A 57 -6.57 28.90 -13.23
N THR A 58 -7.60 29.29 -13.98
CA THR A 58 -7.74 30.64 -14.52
C THR A 58 -8.67 31.53 -13.69
N THR A 59 -9.49 30.94 -12.80
CA THR A 59 -10.40 31.68 -11.91
C THR A 59 -10.08 31.46 -10.43
N ASP A 60 -10.55 32.38 -9.58
CA ASP A 60 -10.39 32.28 -8.13
C ASP A 60 -11.26 31.18 -7.52
N GLU A 61 -12.41 30.88 -8.13
CA GLU A 61 -13.27 29.75 -7.74
C GLU A 61 -12.52 28.42 -7.92
N GLN A 62 -11.87 28.20 -9.07
CA GLN A 62 -11.08 26.99 -9.33
C GLN A 62 -9.94 26.84 -8.32
N ARG A 63 -9.21 27.93 -8.05
CA ARG A 63 -8.11 27.95 -7.06
C ARG A 63 -8.61 27.62 -5.66
N THR A 64 -9.78 28.10 -5.30
CA THR A 64 -10.41 27.83 -4.00
C THR A 64 -10.84 26.36 -3.90
N CYS A 65 -11.46 25.81 -4.95
CA CYS A 65 -11.80 24.39 -5.04
C CYS A 65 -10.56 23.50 -4.84
N ILE A 66 -9.48 23.75 -5.59
CA ILE A 66 -8.25 22.94 -5.51
C ILE A 66 -7.61 23.03 -4.12
N LYS A 67 -7.59 24.22 -3.50
CA LYS A 67 -7.02 24.41 -2.15
C LYS A 67 -7.83 23.67 -1.08
N ALA A 68 -9.16 23.68 -1.17
CA ALA A 68 -10.02 22.94 -0.25
C ALA A 68 -9.76 21.44 -0.39
N LEU A 69 -9.79 20.94 -1.63
CA LEU A 69 -9.60 19.52 -1.92
C LEU A 69 -8.20 19.02 -1.56
N LYS A 70 -7.16 19.86 -1.70
CA LYS A 70 -5.79 19.53 -1.28
C LYS A 70 -5.72 19.04 0.17
N ALA A 71 -6.37 19.73 1.10
CA ALA A 71 -6.27 19.34 2.52
C ALA A 71 -6.93 17.97 2.75
N GLU A 72 -8.12 17.78 2.15
CA GLU A 72 -8.91 16.56 2.24
C GLU A 72 -8.16 15.35 1.67
N VAL A 73 -7.68 15.42 0.42
CA VAL A 73 -7.04 14.27 -0.23
C VAL A 73 -5.74 13.84 0.45
N PHE A 74 -4.98 14.77 1.03
CA PHE A 74 -3.78 14.43 1.80
C PHE A 74 -4.13 13.80 3.16
N GLN A 75 -5.20 14.25 3.80
CA GLN A 75 -5.69 13.63 5.03
C GLN A 75 -6.20 12.21 4.76
N ASP A 76 -7.01 12.04 3.72
CA ASP A 76 -7.55 10.75 3.31
C ASP A 76 -6.45 9.76 2.92
N ALA A 77 -5.42 10.21 2.18
CA ALA A 77 -4.26 9.39 1.84
C ALA A 77 -3.61 8.80 3.10
N ASN A 78 -3.35 9.65 4.09
CA ASN A 78 -2.74 9.23 5.35
C ASN A 78 -3.66 8.28 6.14
N LEU A 79 -4.97 8.53 6.12
CA LEU A 79 -5.94 7.65 6.75
C LEU A 79 -5.93 6.25 6.12
N GLN A 80 -6.02 6.16 4.79
CA GLN A 80 -5.99 4.89 4.05
C GLN A 80 -4.71 4.11 4.34
N ILE A 81 -3.55 4.76 4.23
CA ILE A 81 -2.26 4.13 4.52
C ILE A 81 -2.19 3.64 5.97
N ASN A 82 -2.66 4.42 6.93
CA ASN A 82 -2.67 4.05 8.34
C ASN A 82 -3.61 2.87 8.62
N GLN A 83 -4.79 2.84 8.00
CA GLN A 83 -5.74 1.74 8.12
C GLN A 83 -5.16 0.44 7.54
N THR A 84 -4.58 0.49 6.35
CA THR A 84 -3.89 -0.68 5.75
C THR A 84 -2.72 -1.15 6.62
N THR A 85 -1.92 -0.21 7.14
CA THR A 85 -0.80 -0.53 8.05
C THR A 85 -1.31 -1.24 9.30
N ARG A 86 -2.36 -0.72 9.95
CA ARG A 86 -2.95 -1.33 11.15
C ARG A 86 -3.51 -2.72 10.85
N ALA A 87 -4.27 -2.87 9.76
CA ALA A 87 -4.82 -4.16 9.36
C ALA A 87 -3.72 -5.21 9.16
N LEU A 88 -2.63 -4.85 8.47
CA LEU A 88 -1.47 -5.72 8.28
C LEU A 88 -0.79 -6.09 9.60
N VAL A 89 -0.60 -5.13 10.51
CA VAL A 89 0.00 -5.40 11.84
C VAL A 89 -0.89 -6.33 12.65
N THR A 90 -2.20 -6.08 12.71
CA THR A 90 -3.15 -6.95 13.41
C THR A 90 -3.16 -8.36 12.84
N MET A 91 -3.19 -8.51 11.51
CA MET A 91 -3.10 -9.83 10.86
C MET A 91 -1.78 -10.54 11.18
N ALA A 92 -0.67 -9.80 11.25
CA ALA A 92 0.62 -10.37 11.57
C ALA A 92 0.72 -10.84 13.03
N GLU A 93 0.11 -10.09 13.95
CA GLU A 93 0.04 -10.46 15.37
C GLU A 93 -0.88 -11.66 15.60
N SER A 94 -2.04 -11.72 14.93
CA SER A 94 -3.01 -12.80 15.14
C SER A 94 -2.53 -14.15 14.60
N HIS A 95 -1.66 -14.17 13.59
CA HIS A 95 -1.12 -15.38 12.98
C HIS A 95 0.35 -15.62 13.32
N ALA A 96 0.89 -14.96 14.36
CA ALA A 96 2.31 -15.02 14.69
C ALA A 96 2.85 -16.45 14.89
N ALA A 97 2.02 -17.36 15.41
CA ALA A 97 2.39 -18.77 15.60
C ALA A 97 2.52 -19.56 14.28
N GLU A 98 1.86 -19.12 13.21
CA GLU A 98 1.83 -19.78 11.91
C GLU A 98 2.93 -19.25 10.96
N MET A 99 3.62 -18.17 11.35
CA MET A 99 4.65 -17.52 10.53
C MET A 99 5.99 -18.23 10.48
N SER A 100 6.17 -19.33 11.22
CA SER A 100 7.45 -20.06 11.29
C SER A 100 7.93 -20.62 9.96
N ASN A 101 7.01 -20.84 9.01
CA ASN A 101 7.30 -21.43 7.70
C ASN A 101 7.16 -20.41 6.55
N VAL A 102 6.87 -19.15 6.83
CA VAL A 102 6.69 -18.10 5.82
C VAL A 102 8.04 -17.49 5.50
N THR A 103 8.35 -17.31 4.21
CA THR A 103 9.59 -16.64 3.81
C THR A 103 9.46 -15.12 3.87
N LEU A 104 10.59 -14.42 4.01
CA LEU A 104 10.59 -12.95 3.96
C LEU A 104 10.09 -12.43 2.59
N ASP A 105 10.33 -13.16 1.50
CA ASP A 105 9.85 -12.81 0.17
C ASP A 105 8.32 -12.85 0.09
N ASP A 106 7.70 -13.89 0.65
CA ASP A 106 6.24 -14.02 0.72
C ASP A 106 5.61 -12.90 1.55
N VAL A 107 6.24 -12.53 2.67
CA VAL A 107 5.83 -11.38 3.49
C VAL A 107 5.88 -10.09 2.67
N ASN A 108 6.99 -9.83 1.96
CA ASN A 108 7.11 -8.64 1.13
C ASN A 108 6.04 -8.60 0.04
N LYS A 109 5.79 -9.72 -0.66
CA LYS A 109 4.74 -9.81 -1.69
C LYS A 109 3.35 -9.52 -1.13
N ALA A 110 3.00 -10.09 0.02
CA ALA A 110 1.71 -9.88 0.65
C ALA A 110 1.51 -8.43 1.11
N VAL A 111 2.53 -7.84 1.76
CA VAL A 111 2.51 -6.43 2.17
C VAL A 111 2.42 -5.51 0.95
N ASP A 112 3.19 -5.79 -0.11
CA ASP A 112 3.17 -5.03 -1.35
C ASP A 112 1.80 -5.08 -2.03
N ALA A 113 1.16 -6.24 -2.07
CA ALA A 113 -0.18 -6.41 -2.64
C ALA A 113 -1.22 -5.55 -1.90
N MET A 114 -1.14 -5.46 -0.57
CA MET A 114 -2.08 -4.65 0.21
C MET A 114 -1.90 -3.14 -0.05
N PHE A 115 -0.67 -2.66 -0.17
CA PHE A 115 -0.40 -1.25 -0.52
C PHE A 115 -0.56 -0.94 -2.01
N LYS A 116 -0.63 -1.96 -2.88
CA LYS A 116 -0.85 -1.81 -4.32
C LYS A 116 -2.17 -1.11 -4.63
N ASN A 117 -3.25 -1.47 -3.93
CA ASN A 117 -4.58 -0.88 -4.14
C ASN A 117 -4.58 0.64 -3.90
N ILE A 118 -3.82 1.14 -2.92
CA ILE A 118 -3.71 2.59 -2.67
C ILE A 118 -3.09 3.29 -3.88
N LYS A 119 -2.06 2.70 -4.49
CA LYS A 119 -1.35 3.28 -5.63
C LYS A 119 -2.10 3.16 -6.95
N GLU A 120 -2.82 2.06 -7.15
CA GLU A 120 -3.39 1.71 -8.46
C GLU A 120 -4.88 2.01 -8.59
N GLN A 121 -5.60 2.14 -7.48
CA GLN A 121 -7.04 2.42 -7.49
C GLN A 121 -7.31 3.78 -6.83
N TRP A 122 -6.97 3.90 -5.54
CA TRP A 122 -7.32 5.09 -4.76
C TRP A 122 -6.62 6.37 -5.26
N LEU A 123 -5.32 6.31 -5.54
CA LEU A 123 -4.54 7.49 -5.96
C LEU A 123 -5.00 8.05 -7.32
N PRO A 124 -5.18 7.24 -8.39
CA PRO A 124 -5.71 7.75 -9.66
C PRO A 124 -7.09 8.39 -9.52
N GLU A 125 -8.00 7.81 -8.72
CA GLU A 125 -9.32 8.38 -8.47
C GLU A 125 -9.24 9.78 -7.84
N LYS A 126 -8.41 9.95 -6.82
CA LYS A 126 -8.22 11.26 -6.16
C LYS A 126 -7.50 12.28 -7.04
N ILE A 127 -6.56 11.83 -7.88
CA ILE A 127 -5.96 12.70 -8.90
C ILE A 127 -7.02 13.20 -9.89
N ALA A 128 -7.89 12.31 -10.37
CA ALA A 128 -8.97 12.68 -11.28
C ALA A 128 -9.99 13.64 -10.62
N GLU A 129 -10.24 13.49 -9.32
CA GLU A 129 -11.07 14.41 -8.54
C GLU A 129 -10.48 15.83 -8.51
N ILE A 130 -9.17 15.96 -8.25
CA ILE A 130 -8.46 17.26 -8.29
C ILE A 130 -8.57 17.95 -9.64
N GLN A 131 -8.55 17.17 -10.73
CA GLN A 131 -8.60 17.71 -12.08
C GLN A 131 -9.98 18.22 -12.52
N LYS A 132 -11.03 18.03 -11.71
CA LYS A 132 -12.39 18.47 -12.00
C LYS A 132 -12.72 19.91 -11.53
N CYS A 133 -11.84 20.57 -10.78
CA CYS A 133 -12.11 21.85 -10.10
C CYS A 133 -12.23 23.12 -10.99
#